data_AF-A0A941UQF1-F1
#
_entry.id   AF-A0A941UQF1-F1
#
_cell.length_a   1.000
_cell.length_b   1.000
_cell.length_c   1.000
_cell.angle_alpha   90.00
_cell.angle_beta   90.00
_cell.angle_gamma   90.00
#
_symmetry.space_group_name_H-M   'P 1'
#
loop_
_entity.id
_entity.type
_entity.pdbx_description
1 polymer ?
#
loop_
_entity_poly.entity_id
_entity_poly.type
_entity_poly.pdbx_seq_one_letter_code
_entity_poly.pdbx_strand_id
1 'polypeptide(L)' 'IRLNWRLVHFSLPVIDYVVAHELAHLQEMNHSPRFWRAVGELLPGFEAARDEVRRLDLASLPI' A
#
# COMPACT_ATOMS: atom_id res chain seq x y z
N ILE A 1 7.00 -5.91 9.63
CA ILE A 1 6.83 -5.41 8.25
C ILE A 1 7.51 -6.39 7.31
N ARG A 2 6.78 -6.97 6.36
CA ARG A 2 7.31 -7.84 5.31
C ARG A 2 6.78 -7.31 3.97
N LEU A 3 7.68 -7.03 3.04
CA LEU A 3 7.34 -6.50 1.72
C LEU A 3 7.70 -7.53 0.65
N ASN A 4 6.86 -7.63 -0.39
CA ASN A 4 7.15 -8.48 -1.53
C ASN A 4 8.20 -7.81 -2.42
N TRP A 5 9.25 -8.53 -2.80
CA TRP A 5 10.33 -7.99 -3.65
C TRP A 5 9.82 -7.49 -5.01
N ARG A 6 8.73 -8.07 -5.55
CA ARG A 6 8.11 -7.66 -6.82
C ARG A 6 7.61 -6.22 -6.81
N LEU A 7 7.55 -5.59 -5.63
CA LEU A 7 7.20 -4.18 -5.50
C LEU A 7 8.12 -3.25 -6.31
N VAL A 8 9.37 -3.67 -6.57
CA VAL A 8 10.33 -2.91 -7.37
C VAL A 8 9.87 -2.61 -8.80
N HIS A 9 8.86 -3.33 -9.31
CA HIS A 9 8.31 -3.14 -10.65
C HIS A 9 7.17 -2.11 -10.71
N PHE A 10 6.72 -1.56 -9.57
CA PHE A 10 5.62 -0.60 -9.55
C PHE A 10 6.12 0.85 -9.49
N SER A 11 5.20 1.76 -9.76
CA SER A 11 5.41 3.20 -9.62
C SER A 11 5.73 3.56 -8.15
N LEU A 12 6.52 4.61 -7.93
CA LEU A 12 6.85 5.08 -6.58
C LEU A 12 5.59 5.36 -5.72
N PRO A 13 4.51 5.99 -6.23
CA PRO A 13 3.29 6.20 -5.45
C PRO A 13 2.65 4.91 -4.94
N VAL A 14 2.72 3.82 -5.71
CA VAL A 14 2.24 2.50 -5.27
C VAL A 14 3.12 1.95 -4.17
N ILE A 15 4.44 2.08 -4.29
CA ILE A 15 5.39 1.62 -3.27
C ILE A 15 5.17 2.40 -1.97
N ASP A 16 5.07 3.73 -2.04
CA ASP A 16 4.80 4.60 -0.89
C ASP A 16 3.49 4.21 -0.19
N TYR A 17 2.44 3.92 -0.96
CA TYR A 17 1.17 3.45 -0.43
C TYR A 17 1.30 2.11 0.31
N VAL A 18 1.99 1.12 -0.26
CA VAL A 18 2.16 -0.18 0.41
C VAL A 18 3.01 -0.04 1.68
N VAL A 19 4.03 0.80 1.68
CA VAL A 19 4.82 1.08 2.89
C VAL A 19 3.96 1.75 3.97
N ALA A 20 3.20 2.80 3.60
CA ALA A 20 2.29 3.47 4.54
C ALA A 20 1.22 2.51 5.09
N HIS A 21 0.71 1.60 4.25
CA HIS A 21 -0.25 0.56 4.63
C HIS A 21 0.32 -0.38 5.70
N GLU A 22 1.52 -0.93 5.46
CA GLU A 22 2.17 -1.84 6.41
C GLU A 22 2.62 -1.13 7.70
N LEU A 23 2.95 0.16 7.64
CA LEU A 23 3.25 0.98 8.81
C LEU A 23 1.98 1.25 9.64
N ALA A 24 0.84 1.54 9.00
CA ALA A 24 -0.44 1.71 9.67
C ALA A 24 -0.86 0.44 10.42
N HIS A 25 -0.47 -0.73 9.92
CA HIS A 25 -0.68 -1.99 10.63
C HIS A 25 0.03 -2.08 11.97
N LEU A 26 1.10 -1.31 12.22
CA LEU A 26 1.72 -1.27 13.56
C LEU A 26 0.80 -0.67 14.63
N GLN A 27 -0.19 0.14 14.22
CA GLN A 27 -1.16 0.77 15.12
C GLN A 27 -2.51 0.06 15.09
N GLU A 28 -2.97 -0.36 13.91
CA GLU A 28 -4.24 -1.07 13.74
C GLU A 28 -4.16 -2.26 12.79
N MET A 29 -4.42 -3.45 13.31
CA MET A 29 -4.25 -4.70 12.55
C MET A 29 -5.34 -4.94 11.51
N ASN A 30 -6.54 -4.38 11.70
CA ASN A 30 -7.66 -4.51 10.77
C ASN A 30 -7.86 -3.22 9.96
N HIS A 31 -8.32 -3.34 8.71
CA HIS A 31 -8.64 -2.22 7.79
C HIS A 31 -9.90 -1.42 8.17
N SER A 32 -10.03 -1.08 9.46
CA SER A 32 -11.09 -0.27 10.04
C SER A 32 -10.99 1.21 9.61
N PRO A 33 -12.00 2.05 9.90
CA PRO A 33 -11.88 3.49 9.69
C PRO A 33 -10.68 4.14 10.40
N ARG A 34 -10.25 3.61 11.54
CA ARG A 34 -9.05 4.08 12.26
C ARG A 34 -7.77 3.76 11.50
N PHE A 35 -7.69 2.58 10.91
CA PHE A 35 -6.57 2.21 10.03
C PHE A 35 -6.47 3.17 8.84
N TRP A 36 -7.58 3.42 8.14
CA TRP A 36 -7.56 4.31 6.96
C TRP A 36 -7.23 5.76 7.32
N ARG A 37 -7.60 6.21 8.53
CA ARG A 37 -7.14 7.50 9.05
C ARG A 37 -5.62 7.52 9.23
N ALA A 38 -5.04 6.49 9.86
CA ALA A 38 -3.59 6.40 10.03
C ALA A 38 -2.84 6.35 8.69
N VAL A 39 -3.37 5.62 7.70
CA VAL A 39 -2.83 5.65 6.33
C VAL A 39 -2.88 7.06 5.73
N GLY A 40 -4.01 7.77 5.85
CA GLY A 40 -4.16 9.13 5.34
C GLY A 40 -3.31 10.19 6.05
N GLU A 41 -2.98 9.97 7.32
CA GLU A 41 -2.03 10.81 8.07
C GLU A 41 -0.59 10.60 7.59
N LEU A 42 -0.21 9.37 7.25
CA LEU A 42 1.12 9.03 6.72
C LEU A 42 1.29 9.43 5.25
N LEU A 43 0.24 9.22 4.44
CA LEU A 43 0.24 9.48 3.00
C LEU A 43 -1.10 10.11 2.58
N PRO A 44 -1.21 11.44 2.59
CA PRO A 44 -2.38 12.14 2.09
C PRO A 44 -2.63 11.82 0.61
N GLY A 45 -3.89 11.54 0.23
CA GLY A 45 -4.26 11.23 -1.16
C GLY A 45 -3.92 9.80 -1.61
N PHE A 46 -3.71 8.88 -0.67
CA PHE A 46 -3.36 7.48 -0.95
C PHE A 46 -4.40 6.71 -1.78
N GLU A 47 -5.63 7.22 -1.92
CA GLU A 47 -6.74 6.54 -2.58
C GLU A 47 -6.42 6.19 -4.04
N ALA A 48 -5.73 7.08 -4.75
CA ALA A 48 -5.33 6.84 -6.14
C ALA A 48 -4.39 5.62 -6.26
N ALA A 49 -3.38 5.55 -5.39
CA ALA A 49 -2.44 4.44 -5.34
C ALA A 49 -3.10 3.14 -4.85
N ARG A 50 -4.03 3.21 -3.89
CA ARG A 50 -4.84 2.06 -3.47
C ARG A 50 -5.62 1.46 -4.64
N ASP A 51 -6.26 2.31 -5.42
CA ASP A 51 -7.07 1.86 -6.54
C ASP A 51 -6.19 1.32 -7.68
N GLU A 52 -4.97 1.84 -7.86
CA GLU A 52 -3.96 1.23 -8.74
C GLU A 52 -3.61 -0.18 -8.27
N VAL A 53 -3.27 -0.37 -6.99
CA VAL A 53 -2.95 -1.69 -6.43
C VAL A 53 -4.03 -2.72 -6.67
N ARG A 54 -5.32 -2.33 -6.54
CA ARG A 54 -6.46 -3.22 -6.79
C ARG A 54 -6.57 -3.69 -8.25
N ARG A 55 -5.95 -2.97 -9.18
CA ARG A 55 -5.94 -3.31 -10.62
C ARG A 55 -4.68 -4.05 -11.05
N LEU A 56 -3.66 -4.16 -10.20
CA LEU A 56 -2.41 -4.81 -10.55
C LEU A 56 -2.59 -6.32 -10.68
N ASP A 57 -2.17 -6.86 -11.82
CA ASP A 57 -2.01 -8.30 -12.00
C ASP A 57 -0.57 -8.71 -11.67
N LEU A 58 -0.36 -9.22 -10.45
CA LEU A 58 0.96 -9.66 -9.99
C LEU A 58 1.52 -10.86 -10.80
N ALA A 59 0.66 -11.64 -11.45
CA ALA A 59 1.05 -12.80 -12.25
C ALA A 59 1.67 -12.38 -13.59
N SER A 60 1.38 -11.17 -14.06
CA SER A 60 1.93 -10.62 -15.31
C SER A 60 3.37 -10.10 -15.19
N LEU A 61 3.89 -9.94 -13.96
CA LEU A 61 5.22 -9.39 -13.73
C LEU A 61 6.33 -10.43 -14.05
N PRO A 62 7.52 -9.98 -14.49
CA PRO A 62 8.67 -10.85 -14.70
C PRO A 62 9.00 -11.68 -13.45
N ILE A 63 9.55 -12.88 -13.63
CA ILE A 63 10.08 -13.72 -12.54
C ILE A 63 11.47 -13.24 -12.17
#